data_AF-A0A359KRC1-F1
#
_entry.id   AF-A0A359KRC1-F1
#
_cell.length_a   1.000
_cell.length_b   1.000
_cell.length_c   1.000
_cell.angle_alpha   90.00
_cell.angle_beta   90.00
_cell.angle_gamma   90.00
#
_symmetry.space_group_name_H-M   'P 1'
#
loop_
_entity.id
_entity.type
_entity.pdbx_description
1 polymer ?
#
loop_
_entity_poly.entity_id
_entity_poly.type
_entity_poly.pdbx_seq_one_letter_code
_entity_poly.pdbx_strand_id
1 'polypeptide(L)'
;MTSGATESDNIAVKGVAWRSRDIQPQRNRILVSAIEHHAVLHAADAMSAHGFVVDVVQPDSEGIVQPEAVAEMLSPETCLVSIMLANNEIGTIQPVREIATIVREAGAVMHTDA
;
A
#
# COMPACT_ATOMS: atom_id res chain seq x y z
N MET A 1 -18.07 -8.67 -11.71
CA MET A 1 -16.99 -8.79 -12.69
C MET A 1 -16.54 -7.38 -13.01
N THR A 2 -15.48 -6.91 -12.36
CA THR A 2 -14.84 -5.60 -12.62
C THR A 2 -13.84 -5.79 -13.76
N SER A 3 -13.68 -4.80 -14.65
CA SER A 3 -13.22 -4.99 -16.04
C SER A 3 -11.70 -5.17 -16.23
N GLY A 4 -10.96 -5.50 -15.17
CA GLY A 4 -9.52 -5.79 -15.19
C GLY A 4 -8.90 -5.55 -13.81
N ALA A 5 -7.77 -6.19 -13.51
CA ALA A 5 -7.02 -6.01 -12.26
C ALA A 5 -6.85 -4.53 -11.89
N THR A 6 -6.51 -3.70 -12.88
CA THR A 6 -6.37 -2.23 -12.78
C THR A 6 -7.58 -1.49 -12.20
N GLU A 7 -8.79 -1.92 -12.50
CA GLU A 7 -10.02 -1.25 -12.02
C GLU A 7 -10.34 -1.66 -10.58
N SER A 8 -10.05 -2.93 -10.24
CA SER A 8 -10.15 -3.44 -8.87
C SER A 8 -9.14 -2.76 -7.95
N ASP A 9 -7.88 -2.59 -8.37
CA ASP A 9 -6.82 -1.95 -7.58
C ASP A 9 -7.12 -0.47 -7.32
N ASN A 10 -7.60 0.23 -8.35
CA ASN A 10 -8.02 1.63 -8.22
C ASN A 10 -9.16 1.78 -7.20
N ILE A 11 -10.17 0.91 -7.26
CA ILE A 11 -11.29 0.95 -6.32
C ILE A 11 -10.83 0.58 -4.91
N ALA A 12 -9.94 -0.41 -4.76
CA ALA A 12 -9.43 -0.83 -3.47
C ALA A 12 -8.63 0.29 -2.79
N VAL A 13 -7.61 0.84 -3.46
CA VAL A 13 -6.74 1.87 -2.90
C VAL A 13 -7.53 3.15 -2.60
N LYS A 14 -8.27 3.67 -3.58
CA LYS A 14 -9.02 4.93 -3.42
C LYS A 14 -10.17 4.76 -2.44
N GLY A 15 -10.90 3.64 -2.53
CA GLY A 15 -12.02 3.34 -1.65
C GLY A 15 -11.62 3.22 -0.18
N VAL A 16 -10.53 2.52 0.12
CA VAL A 16 -10.00 2.42 1.48
C VAL A 16 -9.51 3.78 1.98
N ALA A 17 -8.79 4.54 1.14
CA ALA A 17 -8.31 5.87 1.50
C ALA A 17 -9.46 6.83 1.84
N TRP A 18 -10.48 6.92 0.98
CA TRP A 18 -11.66 7.74 1.24
C TRP A 18 -12.41 7.29 2.48
N ARG A 19 -12.64 5.99 2.63
CA ARG A 19 -13.34 5.44 3.81
C ARG A 19 -12.59 5.73 5.09
N SER A 20 -11.25 5.61 5.09
CA SER A 20 -10.42 5.97 6.24
C SER A 20 -10.61 7.43 6.60
N ARG A 21 -10.56 8.33 5.62
CA ARG A 21 -10.74 9.76 5.85
C ARG A 21 -12.10 10.12 6.41
N ASP A 22 -13.17 9.44 5.99
CA ASP A 22 -14.52 9.67 6.52
C ASP A 22 -14.66 9.26 8.01
N ILE A 23 -13.93 8.24 8.44
CA ILE A 23 -13.97 7.72 9.82
C ILE A 23 -12.96 8.47 10.71
N GLN A 24 -11.75 8.69 10.21
CA GLN A 24 -10.59 9.25 10.90
C GLN A 24 -9.82 10.17 9.94
N PRO A 25 -10.22 11.46 9.82
CA PRO A 25 -9.63 12.41 8.87
C PRO A 25 -8.11 12.61 9.02
N GLN A 26 -7.57 12.40 10.21
CA GLN A 26 -6.14 12.46 10.53
C GLN A 26 -5.33 11.29 9.95
N ARG A 27 -5.99 10.23 9.48
CA ARG A 27 -5.34 9.08 8.86
C ARG A 27 -5.38 9.19 7.35
N ASN A 28 -4.51 10.04 6.83
CA ASN A 28 -4.43 10.42 5.42
C ASN A 28 -3.10 10.03 4.76
N ARG A 29 -2.30 9.14 5.37
CA ARG A 29 -1.03 8.67 4.79
C ARG A 29 -1.17 7.27 4.19
N ILE A 30 -0.67 7.09 2.97
CA ILE A 30 -0.67 5.84 2.21
C ILE A 30 0.78 5.42 1.99
N LEU A 31 1.12 4.19 2.34
CA LEU A 31 2.41 3.59 2.01
C LEU A 31 2.22 2.63 0.83
N VAL A 32 3.07 2.71 -0.18
CA VAL A 32 3.09 1.77 -1.32
C VAL A 32 4.51 1.27 -1.57
N SER A 33 4.69 0.02 -2.03
CA SER A 33 6.03 -0.42 -2.43
C SER A 33 6.45 0.22 -3.76
N ALA A 34 7.76 0.39 -3.98
CA ALA A 34 8.28 0.87 -5.27
C ALA A 34 8.10 -0.15 -6.42
N ILE A 35 7.77 -1.39 -6.09
CA ILE A 35 7.67 -2.52 -7.03
C ILE A 35 6.24 -2.89 -7.39
N GLU A 36 5.23 -2.17 -6.88
CA GLU A 36 3.83 -2.41 -7.24
C GLU A 36 3.59 -2.29 -8.77
N HIS A 37 2.53 -2.93 -9.26
CA HIS A 37 2.03 -2.62 -10.60
C HIS A 37 1.74 -1.12 -10.74
N HIS A 38 2.00 -0.58 -11.94
CA HIS A 38 1.73 0.81 -12.29
C HIS A 38 0.29 1.25 -11.95
N ALA A 39 -0.68 0.33 -12.00
CA ALA A 39 -2.07 0.60 -11.61
C ALA A 39 -2.19 1.08 -10.16
N VAL A 40 -1.52 0.42 -9.22
CA VAL A 40 -1.53 0.76 -7.80
C VAL A 40 -0.75 2.06 -7.55
N LEU A 41 0.44 2.21 -8.15
CA LEU A 41 1.24 3.43 -8.01
C LEU A 41 0.47 4.67 -8.50
N HIS A 42 -0.15 4.61 -9.67
CA HIS A 42 -0.96 5.70 -10.19
C HIS A 42 -2.22 5.95 -9.36
N ALA A 43 -2.84 4.89 -8.82
CA ALA A 43 -4.00 5.03 -7.95
C ALA A 43 -3.65 5.76 -6.65
N ALA A 44 -2.52 5.41 -6.03
CA ALA A 44 -2.02 6.06 -4.83
C ALA A 44 -1.59 7.50 -5.10
N ASP A 45 -0.78 7.74 -6.13
CA ASP A 45 -0.31 9.09 -6.49
C ASP A 45 -1.47 10.06 -6.80
N ALA A 46 -2.53 9.58 -7.44
CA ALA A 46 -3.74 10.37 -7.66
C ALA A 46 -4.40 10.86 -6.36
N MET A 47 -4.19 10.17 -5.22
CA MET A 47 -4.71 10.61 -3.92
C MET A 47 -3.93 11.80 -3.34
N SER A 48 -2.70 12.05 -3.79
CA SER A 48 -1.93 13.25 -3.41
C SER A 48 -2.69 14.53 -3.78
N ALA A 49 -3.34 14.56 -4.95
CA ALA A 49 -4.22 15.66 -5.37
C ALA A 49 -5.44 15.88 -4.47
N HIS A 50 -5.75 14.90 -3.62
CA HIS A 50 -6.86 14.92 -2.67
C HIS A 50 -6.44 15.14 -1.21
N GLY A 51 -5.16 15.49 -0.98
CA GLY A 51 -4.62 15.81 0.35
C GLY A 51 -4.16 14.59 1.15
N PHE A 52 -3.96 13.44 0.50
CA PHE A 52 -3.28 12.31 1.10
C PHE A 52 -1.76 12.47 0.96
N VAL A 53 -1.01 11.94 1.92
CA VAL A 53 0.44 11.82 1.86
C VAL A 53 0.75 10.43 1.33
N VAL A 54 1.50 10.33 0.24
CA VAL A 54 1.89 9.04 -0.36
C VAL A 54 3.39 8.87 -0.20
N ASP A 55 3.79 7.88 0.58
CA ASP A 55 5.20 7.53 0.75
C ASP A 55 5.48 6.18 0.08
N VAL A 56 6.67 6.05 -0.52
CA VAL A 56 7.08 4.87 -1.27
C VAL A 56 8.13 4.08 -0.48
N VAL A 57 7.84 2.82 -0.17
CA VAL A 57 8.77 1.89 0.48
C VAL A 57 9.68 1.27 -0.57
N GLN A 58 10.99 1.46 -0.40
CA GLN A 58 11.98 0.89 -1.30
C GLN A 58 12.27 -0.57 -0.92
N PRO A 59 12.34 -1.50 -1.88
CA PRO A 59 12.87 -2.84 -1.61
C PRO A 59 14.38 -2.77 -1.38
N ASP A 60 14.94 -3.85 -0.86
CA ASP A 60 16.38 -4.07 -0.81
C ASP A 60 16.96 -4.49 -2.17
N SER A 61 18.25 -4.84 -2.19
CA SER A 61 18.97 -5.28 -3.39
C SER A 61 18.44 -6.59 -4.00
N GLU A 62 17.66 -7.38 -3.25
CA GLU A 62 17.03 -8.62 -3.73
C GLU A 62 15.60 -8.40 -4.21
N GLY A 63 15.11 -7.15 -4.17
CA GLY A 63 13.74 -6.82 -4.54
C GLY A 63 12.73 -7.18 -3.46
N ILE A 64 13.17 -7.33 -2.20
CA ILE A 64 12.31 -7.64 -1.05
C ILE A 64 12.03 -6.39 -0.23
N VAL A 65 10.76 -6.14 0.06
CA VAL A 65 10.33 -5.14 1.04
C VAL A 65 10.45 -5.76 2.42
N GLN A 66 11.42 -5.27 3.19
CA GLN A 66 11.67 -5.75 4.55
C GLN A 66 10.55 -5.30 5.51
N PRO A 67 10.00 -6.18 6.36
CA PRO A 67 8.97 -5.80 7.34
C PRO A 67 9.39 -4.63 8.23
N GLU A 68 10.67 -4.54 8.58
CA GLU A 68 11.26 -3.47 9.38
C GLU A 68 11.19 -2.12 8.66
N ALA A 69 11.46 -2.09 7.35
CA ALA A 69 11.37 -0.87 6.55
C ALA A 69 9.93 -0.33 6.52
N VAL A 70 8.93 -1.22 6.47
CA VAL A 70 7.52 -0.82 6.60
C VAL A 70 7.25 -0.30 8.01
N ALA A 71 7.72 -0.99 9.05
CA ALA A 71 7.52 -0.60 10.44
C ALA A 71 8.05 0.81 10.75
N GLU A 72 9.23 1.17 10.22
CA GLU A 72 9.85 2.48 10.40
C GLU A 72 9.08 3.62 9.74
N MET A 73 8.35 3.32 8.66
CA MET A 73 7.53 4.31 7.94
C MET A 73 6.09 4.40 8.47
N LEU A 74 5.66 3.46 9.30
CA LEU A 74 4.33 3.50 9.91
C LEU A 74 4.20 4.68 10.87
N SER A 75 3.04 5.30 10.83
CA SER A 75 2.68 6.40 11.71
C SER A 75 1.21 6.29 12.12
N PRO A 76 0.78 6.99 13.18
CA PRO A 76 -0.64 7.08 13.51
C PRO A 76 -1.51 7.62 12.36
N GLU A 77 -0.93 8.39 11.44
CA GLU A 77 -1.57 8.96 10.25
C GLU A 77 -1.69 7.94 9.10
N THR A 78 -0.98 6.81 9.15
CA THR A 78 -1.01 5.81 8.08
C THR A 78 -2.36 5.12 8.05
N CYS A 79 -3.09 5.21 6.94
CA CYS A 79 -4.37 4.55 6.75
C CYS A 79 -4.30 3.27 5.93
N LEU A 80 -3.39 3.23 4.95
CA LEU A 80 -3.28 2.14 3.99
C LEU A 80 -1.81 1.83 3.73
N VAL A 81 -1.49 0.54 3.66
CA VAL A 81 -0.22 0.01 3.17
C VAL A 81 -0.51 -0.96 2.04
N SER A 82 0.04 -0.74 0.84
CA SER A 82 -0.06 -1.66 -0.30
C SER A 82 1.29 -2.27 -0.62
N ILE A 83 1.38 -3.60 -0.51
CA ILE A 83 2.55 -4.38 -0.90
C ILE A 83 2.08 -5.54 -1.78
N MET A 84 2.59 -5.67 -2.99
CA MET A 84 2.29 -6.76 -3.91
C MET A 84 2.77 -8.10 -3.34
N LEU A 85 2.07 -9.18 -3.63
CA LEU A 85 2.40 -10.51 -3.12
C LEU A 85 3.68 -11.06 -3.75
N ALA A 86 3.81 -10.90 -5.06
CA ALA A 86 4.95 -11.36 -5.83
C ALA A 86 5.28 -10.36 -6.92
N ASN A 87 6.55 -10.02 -7.06
CA ASN A 87 6.99 -9.18 -8.17
C ASN A 87 7.06 -10.02 -9.44
N ASN A 88 6.23 -9.71 -10.44
CA ASN A 88 6.16 -10.45 -11.70
C ASN A 88 7.39 -10.27 -12.61
N GLU A 89 8.24 -9.27 -12.36
CA GLU A 89 9.49 -9.03 -13.10
C GLU A 89 10.68 -9.80 -12.51
N ILE A 90 10.76 -9.87 -11.17
CA ILE A 90 11.90 -10.48 -10.45
C ILE A 90 11.57 -11.91 -9.98
N GLY A 91 10.28 -12.24 -9.82
CA GLY A 91 9.81 -13.53 -9.30
C GLY A 91 9.88 -13.67 -7.78
N THR A 92 10.18 -12.58 -7.06
CA THR A 92 10.37 -12.58 -5.61
C THR A 92 9.03 -12.53 -4.88
N ILE A 93 8.83 -13.43 -3.92
CA ILE A 93 7.67 -13.45 -3.02
C ILE A 93 7.93 -12.52 -1.83
N GLN A 94 7.03 -11.59 -1.57
CA GLN A 94 7.14 -10.65 -0.46
C GLN A 94 6.71 -11.28 0.88
N PRO A 95 7.29 -10.87 2.02
CA PRO A 95 6.88 -11.34 3.36
C PRO A 95 5.56 -10.71 3.83
N VAL A 96 4.52 -10.75 2.99
CA VAL A 96 3.21 -10.08 3.19
C VAL A 96 2.55 -10.45 4.51
N ARG A 97 2.72 -11.68 5.00
CA ARG A 97 2.15 -12.12 6.29
C ARG A 97 2.73 -11.34 7.48
N GLU A 98 4.04 -11.15 7.48
CA GLU A 98 4.74 -10.44 8.54
C GLU A 98 4.40 -8.96 8.47
N ILE A 99 4.48 -8.37 7.27
CA ILE A 99 4.08 -6.98 7.02
C ILE A 99 2.62 -6.74 7.46
N ALA A 100 1.69 -7.60 7.07
CA ALA A 100 0.28 -7.47 7.45
C ALA A 100 0.06 -7.52 8.96
N THR A 101 0.89 -8.26 9.69
CA THR A 101 0.82 -8.32 11.16
C THR A 101 1.22 -6.97 11.75
N ILE A 102 2.36 -6.41 11.32
CA ILE A 102 2.87 -5.11 11.76
C ILE A 102 1.88 -3.99 11.41
N VAL A 103 1.39 -3.97 10.16
CA VAL A 103 0.44 -2.96 9.67
C VAL A 103 -0.86 -2.97 10.49
N ARG A 104 -1.37 -4.16 10.80
CA ARG A 104 -2.57 -4.32 11.62
C ARG A 104 -2.34 -3.88 13.07
N GLU A 105 -1.17 -4.16 13.64
CA GLU A 105 -0.80 -3.72 14.99
C GLU A 105 -0.71 -2.18 15.08
N ALA A 106 -0.27 -1.51 14.02
CA ALA A 106 -0.33 -0.06 13.87
C ALA A 106 -1.75 0.48 13.55
N GLY A 107 -2.74 -0.41 13.41
CA GLY A 107 -4.13 -0.08 13.12
C GLY A 107 -4.42 0.33 11.68
N ALA A 108 -3.45 0.21 10.76
CA ALA A 108 -3.62 0.53 9.35
C ALA A 108 -4.22 -0.64 8.56
N VAL A 109 -4.73 -0.38 7.35
CA VAL A 109 -5.24 -1.41 6.44
C VAL A 109 -4.12 -1.91 5.54
N MET A 110 -4.05 -3.22 5.35
CA MET A 110 -3.15 -3.87 4.39
C MET A 110 -3.91 -4.18 3.09
N HIS A 111 -3.36 -3.76 1.96
CA HIS A 111 -3.74 -4.19 0.62
C HIS A 111 -2.61 -5.02 0.01
N THR A 112 -2.97 -6.04 -0.76
CA THR A 112 -2.01 -6.83 -1.53
C THR A 112 -2.59 -7.07 -2.91
N ASP A 113 -1.80 -6.73 -3.93
CA ASP A 113 -2.03 -7.12 -5.31
C ASP A 113 -1.44 -8.52 -5.52
N ALA A 114 -2.22 -9.46 -6.04
CA ALA A 114 -1.89 -10.89 -6.12
C ALA A 114 -2.36 -11.52 -7.44
#